data_AF-A0A529W645-F1
#
_entry.id   AF-A0A529W645-F1
#
_cell.length_a   1.000
_cell.length_b   1.000
_cell.length_c   1.000
_cell.angle_alpha   90.00
_cell.angle_beta   90.00
_cell.angle_gamma   90.00
#
_symmetry.space_group_name_H-M   'P 1'
#
loop_
_entity.id
_entity.type
_entity.pdbx_description
1 polymer ?
#
loop_
_entity_poly.entity_id
_entity_poly.type
_entity_poly.pdbx_seq_one_letter_code
_entity_poly.pdbx_strand_id
1 'polypeptide(L)' 'MMVAGVGSRKGVSVEEVLAAIETALEAHGLAMTALSALATTEFKRNEEAIFAAGRE' A
#
# COMPACT_ATOMS: atom_id res chain seq x y z
N MET A 1 7.00 6.15 -13.65
CA MET A 1 6.78 5.02 -12.72
C MET A 1 6.59 5.61 -11.34
N MET A 2 5.49 5.28 -10.66
CA MET A 2 5.18 5.80 -9.32
C MET A 2 5.09 4.63 -8.33
N VAL A 3 5.59 4.80 -7.12
CA VAL A 3 5.64 3.73 -6.10
C VAL A 3 5.15 4.29 -4.77
N ALA A 4 4.28 3.56 -4.09
CA ALA A 4 3.85 3.89 -2.73
C ALA A 4 4.66 3.11 -1.70
N GLY A 5 5.32 3.82 -0.78
CA GLY A 5 5.97 3.21 0.37
C GLY A 5 4.97 2.97 1.49
N VAL A 6 4.76 1.71 1.89
CA VAL A 6 3.76 1.33 2.89
C VAL A 6 4.43 0.91 4.20
N GLY A 7 4.04 1.58 5.28
CA GLY A 7 4.47 1.27 6.64
C GLY A 7 3.31 1.25 7.63
N SER A 8 2.96 0.07 8.12
CA SER A 8 1.93 -0.17 9.15
C SER A 8 2.45 -0.64 10.53
N ARG A 9 1.55 -0.78 11.51
CA ARG A 9 1.77 -1.65 12.68
C ARG A 9 1.53 -3.12 12.29
N LYS A 10 1.88 -4.06 13.17
CA LYS A 10 1.65 -5.49 12.93
C LYS A 10 0.16 -5.81 12.90
N GLY A 11 -0.24 -6.71 12.02
CA GLY A 11 -1.59 -7.27 11.99
C GLY A 11 -2.65 -6.35 11.39
N VAL A 12 -2.23 -5.40 10.54
CA VAL A 12 -3.16 -4.61 9.72
C VAL A 12 -3.81 -5.49 8.65
N SER A 13 -5.04 -5.17 8.28
CA SER A 13 -5.74 -5.87 7.21
C SER A 13 -5.36 -5.34 5.82
N VAL A 14 -5.71 -6.07 4.76
CA VAL A 14 -5.51 -5.63 3.36
C VAL A 14 -6.32 -4.37 3.09
N GLU A 15 -7.55 -4.33 3.57
CA GLU A 15 -8.50 -3.23 3.39
C GLU A 15 -7.97 -1.95 4.06
N GLU A 16 -7.36 -2.05 5.25
CA GLU A 16 -6.73 -0.91 5.90
C GLU A 16 -5.55 -0.36 5.09
N VAL A 17 -4.75 -1.24 4.48
CA VAL A 17 -3.65 -0.84 3.60
C VAL A 17 -4.19 -0.15 2.34
N LEU A 18 -5.18 -0.73 1.68
CA LEU A 18 -5.80 -0.17 0.47
C LEU A 18 -6.45 1.18 0.74
N ALA A 19 -7.23 1.30 1.82
CA ALA A 19 -7.87 2.55 2.21
C ALA A 19 -6.85 3.67 2.51
N ALA A 20 -5.72 3.33 3.13
CA ALA A 20 -4.64 4.28 3.38
C ALA A 20 -3.98 4.76 2.08
N ILE A 21 -3.78 3.86 1.10
CA ILE A 21 -3.21 4.20 -0.21
C ILE A 21 -4.19 5.07 -1.00
N GLU A 22 -5.46 4.68 -1.06
CA GLU A 22 -6.52 5.43 -1.75
C GLU A 22 -6.62 6.85 -1.19
N THR A 23 -6.72 6.99 0.13
CA THR A 23 -6.77 8.30 0.80
C THR A 23 -5.55 9.17 0.43
N ALA A 24 -4.36 8.59 0.38
CA ALA A 24 -3.15 9.32 0.02
C ALA A 24 -3.16 9.77 -1.44
N LEU A 25 -3.66 8.95 -2.36
CA LEU A 25 -3.76 9.28 -3.78
C LEU A 25 -4.85 10.33 -4.04
N GLU A 26 -6.01 10.20 -3.42
CA GLU A 26 -7.10 11.16 -3.52
C GLU A 26 -6.68 12.56 -3.09
N ALA A 27 -5.88 12.68 -2.02
CA ALA A 27 -5.31 13.95 -1.57
C ALA A 27 -4.45 14.65 -2.65
N HIS A 28 -3.98 13.89 -3.65
CA HIS A 28 -3.21 14.36 -4.79
C HIS A 28 -3.98 14.30 -6.11
N GLY A 29 -5.29 13.99 -6.09
CA GLY A 29 -6.11 13.85 -7.29
C GLY A 29 -5.68 12.68 -8.19
N LEU A 30 -5.06 11.66 -7.62
CA LEU A 30 -4.57 10.47 -8.32
C LEU A 30 -5.49 9.28 -8.07
N ALA A 31 -5.55 8.37 -9.04
CA ALA A 31 -6.23 7.09 -8.91
C ALA A 31 -5.23 5.97 -8.53
N MET A 32 -5.74 4.85 -7.99
CA MET A 32 -4.93 3.66 -7.67
C MET A 32 -4.07 3.19 -8.86
N THR A 33 -4.60 3.31 -10.08
CA THR A 33 -3.90 2.95 -11.33
C THR A 33 -2.69 3.83 -11.67
N ALA A 34 -2.49 4.94 -10.95
CA ALA A 34 -1.27 5.74 -11.07
C ALA A 34 -0.05 5.04 -10.46
N LEU A 35 -0.27 4.12 -9.51
CA LEU A 35 0.80 3.36 -8.87
C LEU A 35 1.26 2.20 -9.76
N SER A 36 2.58 2.04 -9.84
CA SER A 36 3.23 0.96 -10.57
C SER A 36 3.70 -0.16 -9.64
N ALA A 37 3.88 0.11 -8.35
CA ALA A 37 4.29 -0.86 -7.35
C ALA A 37 4.04 -0.35 -5.92
N LEU A 38 4.06 -1.27 -4.96
CA LEU A 38 4.17 -0.99 -3.53
C LEU A 38 5.57 -1.37 -3.03
N ALA A 39 6.10 -0.58 -2.09
CA ALA A 39 7.38 -0.85 -1.44
C ALA A 39 7.19 -0.91 0.09
N THR A 40 7.91 -1.80 0.76
CA THR A 40 7.95 -1.86 2.23
C THR A 40 9.34 -2.27 2.70
N THR A 41 9.59 -2.20 4.02
CA THR A 41 10.88 -2.60 4.58
C THR A 41 11.00 -4.12 4.70
N GLU A 42 12.21 -4.68 4.58
CA GLU A 42 12.42 -6.13 4.70
C GLU A 42 11.93 -6.72 6.03
N PHE A 43 11.97 -5.93 7.10
CA PHE A 43 11.43 -6.33 8.41
C PHE A 43 9.93 -6.64 8.38
N LYS A 44 9.18 -6.10 7.40
CA LYS A 44 7.75 -6.34 7.17
C LYS A 44 7.46 -7.42 6.12
N ARG A 45 8.44 -8.26 5.78
CA ARG A 45 8.26 -9.40 4.86
C ARG A 45 7.10 -10.33 5.28
N ASN A 46 6.79 -10.40 6.58
CA ASN A 46 5.71 -11.23 7.12
C ASN A 46 4.36 -10.48 7.22
N GLU A 47 4.28 -9.21 6.83
CA GLU A 47 3.00 -8.48 6.77
C GLU A 47 2.31 -8.81 5.43
N GLU A 48 1.61 -9.94 5.38
CA GLU A 48 0.96 -10.43 4.16
C GLU A 48 0.00 -9.40 3.54
N ALA A 49 -0.60 -8.54 4.37
CA ALA A 49 -1.54 -7.52 3.93
C ALA A 49 -0.96 -6.56 2.89
N ILE A 50 0.31 -6.13 3.05
CA ILE A 50 0.96 -5.20 2.11
C ILE A 50 1.21 -5.88 0.77
N PHE A 51 1.63 -7.14 0.79
CA PHE A 51 1.88 -7.91 -0.43
C PHE A 51 0.59 -8.29 -1.14
N ALA A 52 -0.48 -8.58 -0.39
CA ALA A 52 -1.80 -8.85 -0.94
C ALA A 52 -2.40 -7.59 -1.58
N ALA A 53 -2.30 -6.43 -0.93
CA ALA A 53 -2.73 -5.15 -1.49
C ALA A 53 -2.01 -4.80 -2.81
N GLY A 54 -0.76 -5.23 -2.99
CA GLY A 54 0.00 -5.02 -4.23
C GLY A 54 -0.33 -6.00 -5.37
N ARG A 55 -1.23 -6.97 -5.16
CA ARG A 55 -1.67 -7.95 -6.17
C ARG A 55 -3.08 -7.70 -6.71
N GLU A 56 -3.81 -6.77 -6.11
CA GLU A 56 -5.08 -6.22 -6.62
C GLU A 56 -4.80 -5.26 -7.79
#